data_AF-A0A3S3AM18-F1
#
_entry.id   AF-A0A3S3AM18-F1
#
_cell.length_a   1.000
_cell.length_b   1.000
_cell.length_c   1.000
_cell.angle_alpha   90.00
_cell.angle_beta   90.00
_cell.angle_gamma   90.00
#
_symmetry.space_group_name_H-M   'P 1'
#
loop_
_entity.id
_entity.type
_entity.pdbx_description
1 polymer ?
#
loop_
_entity_poly.entity_id
_entity_poly.type
_entity_poly.pdbx_seq_one_letter_code
_entity_poly.pdbx_strand_id
1 'polypeptide(L)'
;MATVWTVPEDITRVLLAAPGIRDFLTNDEGRGAASDPKVRLAEFTAVVNSLHMNAGRTFTSVRDAAGVLFDGPAIGSVVVSDALRLAVMRVITAEPRERKPVPNPLSPRVAESLGLYVYALRDPRDQSIFYVGVGRGNKIYSLDWDALGEAGTLDGEGVGDTDRDETRAAWIQRIRDIYAAGYSVDHIVLRHRIDVAHDADAEAKEFTHVVIDALRLLEHHPDHPVLTNLAGEPGDLENRAMSVMELTAQYSAQPAPDLPVPGALIRVPAAARRGLTADELYALARGPWRAGSAARNVADLPVIVFADNIVRAVYRASSWESVGAAGEQEWRFTGAVDPELEARFVGTRVTPDRAGLKAWPAHGWVQRLTLARPHGR
;
A
#
# COMPACT_ATOMS: atom_id res chain seq x y z
N MET A 1 -22.68 -4.71 -6.23
CA MET A 1 -21.94 -4.55 -4.96
C MET A 1 -22.57 -5.51 -3.97
N ALA A 2 -21.84 -6.50 -3.46
CA ALA A 2 -22.35 -7.31 -2.38
C ALA A 2 -22.51 -6.38 -1.16
N THR A 3 -23.68 -6.39 -0.53
CA THR A 3 -23.91 -5.62 0.70
C THR A 3 -23.11 -6.31 1.80
N VAL A 4 -21.91 -5.82 2.02
CA VAL A 4 -20.95 -6.34 2.99
C VAL A 4 -21.14 -5.56 4.29
N TRP A 5 -21.39 -6.24 5.40
CA TRP A 5 -21.59 -5.60 6.71
C TRP A 5 -20.77 -6.29 7.80
N THR A 6 -20.38 -5.50 8.82
CA THR A 6 -19.43 -5.88 9.86
C THR A 6 -20.08 -5.75 11.23
N VAL A 7 -19.80 -6.68 12.15
CA VAL A 7 -20.26 -6.55 13.54
C VAL A 7 -19.46 -5.43 14.24
N PRO A 8 -20.11 -4.35 14.73
CA PRO A 8 -19.44 -3.27 15.45
C PRO A 8 -18.70 -3.73 16.70
N GLU A 9 -17.60 -3.08 17.06
CA GLU A 9 -16.90 -3.37 18.33
C GLU A 9 -17.71 -2.89 19.55
N ASP A 10 -18.51 -1.84 19.38
CA ASP A 10 -19.44 -1.33 20.40
C ASP A 10 -20.84 -1.98 20.33
N ILE A 11 -20.97 -3.14 19.67
CA ILE A 11 -22.26 -3.77 19.35
C ILE A 11 -23.17 -3.95 20.57
N THR A 12 -22.64 -4.24 21.76
CA THR A 12 -23.46 -4.35 22.98
C THR A 12 -24.17 -3.03 23.30
N ARG A 13 -23.48 -1.90 23.18
CA ARG A 13 -24.07 -0.57 23.41
C ARG A 13 -25.10 -0.24 22.32
N VAL A 14 -24.78 -0.55 21.07
CA VAL A 14 -25.67 -0.32 19.92
C VAL A 14 -26.95 -1.16 20.07
N LEU A 15 -26.83 -2.43 20.45
CA LEU A 15 -27.97 -3.31 20.71
C LEU A 15 -28.83 -2.79 21.86
N LEU A 16 -28.24 -2.45 23.01
CA LEU A 16 -28.99 -1.92 24.14
C LEU A 16 -29.65 -0.56 23.87
N ALA A 17 -29.18 0.18 22.85
CA ALA A 17 -29.82 1.41 22.39
C ALA A 17 -31.00 1.14 21.43
N ALA A 18 -31.05 -0.02 20.78
CA ALA A 18 -32.04 -0.33 19.77
C ALA A 18 -33.42 -0.63 20.37
N PRO A 19 -34.50 0.01 19.87
CA PRO A 19 -35.86 -0.21 20.38
C PRO A 19 -36.29 -1.68 20.39
N GLY A 20 -36.02 -2.42 19.30
CA GLY A 20 -36.40 -3.84 19.20
C GLY A 20 -35.69 -4.76 20.19
N ILE A 21 -34.49 -4.39 20.65
CA ILE A 21 -33.76 -5.14 21.70
C ILE A 21 -34.29 -4.79 23.08
N ARG A 22 -34.57 -3.51 23.34
CA ARG A 22 -35.21 -3.09 24.59
C ARG A 22 -36.55 -3.77 24.76
N ASP A 23 -37.38 -3.74 23.73
CA ASP A 23 -38.69 -4.40 23.70
C ASP A 23 -38.55 -5.91 23.95
N PHE A 24 -37.57 -6.58 23.34
CA PHE A 24 -37.32 -8.00 23.60
C PHE A 24 -36.97 -8.27 25.07
N LEU A 25 -36.16 -7.41 25.69
CA LEU A 25 -35.75 -7.58 27.08
C LEU A 25 -36.90 -7.26 28.06
N THR A 26 -37.73 -6.26 27.76
CA THR A 26 -38.69 -5.69 28.71
C THR A 26 -40.16 -6.09 28.50
N ASN A 27 -40.62 -6.37 27.28
CA ASN A 27 -42.03 -6.64 27.03
C ASN A 27 -42.40 -8.13 27.15
N ASP A 28 -43.30 -8.43 28.08
CA ASP A 28 -43.98 -9.74 28.22
C ASP A 28 -45.31 -9.83 27.45
N GLU A 29 -45.77 -8.73 26.85
CA GLU A 29 -47.10 -8.67 26.24
C GLU A 29 -47.20 -9.58 25.00
N GLY A 30 -48.04 -10.62 25.11
CA GLY A 30 -48.48 -11.46 23.99
C GLY A 30 -47.74 -12.79 23.78
N ARG A 31 -46.78 -13.18 24.63
CA ARG A 31 -45.96 -14.39 24.40
C ARG A 31 -46.35 -15.64 25.21
N GLY A 32 -47.40 -15.56 26.03
CA GLY A 32 -47.84 -16.68 26.88
C GLY A 32 -46.77 -17.12 27.89
N ALA A 33 -46.97 -18.26 28.55
CA ALA A 33 -46.13 -18.79 29.65
C ALA A 33 -44.66 -19.11 29.29
N ALA A 34 -44.19 -18.76 28.08
CA ALA A 34 -42.87 -19.06 27.53
C ALA A 34 -41.85 -17.91 27.64
N SER A 35 -42.22 -16.78 28.25
CA SER A 35 -41.37 -15.58 28.30
C SER A 35 -40.72 -15.42 29.69
N ASP A 36 -39.87 -16.38 30.11
CA ASP A 36 -39.07 -16.22 31.33
C ASP A 36 -37.97 -15.16 31.08
N PRO A 37 -37.92 -14.06 31.86
CA PRO A 37 -36.86 -13.04 31.74
C PRO A 37 -35.45 -13.62 31.82
N LYS A 38 -35.24 -14.71 32.57
CA LYS A 38 -33.94 -15.38 32.66
C LYS A 38 -33.53 -16.04 31.34
N VAL A 39 -34.50 -16.63 30.63
CA VAL A 39 -34.28 -17.24 29.31
C VAL A 39 -33.94 -16.15 28.30
N ARG A 40 -34.67 -15.03 28.30
CA ARG A 40 -34.37 -13.90 27.41
C ARG A 40 -33.00 -13.29 27.67
N LEU A 41 -32.62 -13.15 28.93
CA LEU A 41 -31.29 -12.66 29.30
C LEU A 41 -30.18 -13.64 28.89
N ALA A 42 -30.41 -14.95 29.02
CA ALA A 42 -29.48 -15.98 28.57
C ALA A 42 -29.31 -15.98 27.04
N GLU A 43 -30.42 -15.90 26.29
CA GLU A 43 -30.40 -15.72 24.82
C GLU A 43 -29.60 -14.47 24.43
N PHE A 44 -29.91 -13.32 25.03
CA PHE A 44 -29.22 -12.06 24.74
C PHE A 44 -27.73 -12.13 25.07
N THR A 45 -27.37 -12.72 26.21
CA THR A 45 -25.96 -12.85 26.65
C THR A 45 -25.18 -13.75 25.69
N ALA A 46 -25.75 -14.88 25.26
CA ALA A 46 -25.14 -15.78 24.29
C ALA A 46 -24.89 -15.06 22.96
N VAL A 47 -25.89 -14.33 22.46
CA VAL A 47 -25.77 -13.56 21.22
C VAL A 47 -24.74 -12.44 21.34
N VAL A 48 -24.70 -11.69 22.45
CA VAL A 48 -23.68 -10.65 22.69
C VAL A 48 -22.28 -11.24 22.71
N ASN A 49 -22.07 -12.38 23.36
CA ASN A 49 -20.77 -13.06 23.37
C ASN A 49 -20.36 -13.50 21.96
N SER A 50 -21.28 -14.09 21.20
CA SER A 50 -21.05 -14.50 19.80
C SER A 50 -20.70 -13.30 18.92
N LEU A 51 -21.42 -12.18 19.08
CA LEU A 51 -21.15 -10.94 18.37
C LEU A 51 -19.79 -10.34 18.75
N HIS A 52 -19.40 -10.40 20.03
CA HIS A 52 -18.11 -9.92 20.49
C HIS A 52 -16.96 -10.75 19.89
N MET A 53 -17.11 -12.08 19.85
CA MET A 53 -16.12 -12.98 19.21
C MET A 53 -16.00 -12.76 17.70
N ASN A 54 -17.05 -12.25 17.06
CA ASN A 54 -17.07 -11.92 15.64
C ASN A 54 -17.01 -10.39 15.40
N ALA A 55 -16.64 -9.60 16.42
CA ALA A 55 -16.50 -8.16 16.28
C ALA A 55 -15.40 -7.87 15.24
N GLY A 56 -15.71 -6.97 14.31
CA GLY A 56 -14.81 -6.69 13.19
C GLY A 56 -14.81 -7.74 12.07
N ARG A 57 -15.53 -8.87 12.20
CA ARG A 57 -15.70 -9.83 11.10
C ARG A 57 -16.72 -9.31 10.10
N THR A 58 -16.45 -9.59 8.84
CA THR A 58 -17.22 -9.10 7.70
C THR A 58 -18.00 -10.24 7.05
N PHE A 59 -19.27 -9.99 6.71
CA PHE A 59 -20.12 -10.97 6.04
C PHE A 59 -20.61 -10.46 4.70
N THR A 60 -20.52 -11.31 3.68
CA THR A 60 -20.96 -11.02 2.30
C THR A 60 -22.41 -11.45 2.05
N SER A 61 -23.00 -12.22 2.96
CA SER A 61 -24.40 -12.62 2.92
C SER A 61 -25.04 -12.64 4.32
N VAL A 62 -26.32 -12.29 4.39
CA VAL A 62 -27.13 -12.37 5.62
C VAL A 62 -27.24 -13.80 6.14
N ARG A 63 -27.25 -14.78 5.23
CA ARG A 63 -27.35 -16.21 5.58
C ARG A 63 -26.10 -16.70 6.30
N ASP A 64 -24.92 -16.37 5.79
CA ASP A 64 -23.65 -16.80 6.38
C ASP A 64 -23.44 -16.14 7.75
N ALA A 65 -23.80 -14.86 7.84
CA ALA A 65 -23.76 -14.15 9.11
C ALA A 65 -24.70 -14.75 10.14
N ALA A 66 -25.94 -15.07 9.76
CA ALA A 66 -26.89 -15.68 10.69
C ALA A 66 -26.38 -17.03 11.21
N GLY A 67 -25.80 -17.86 10.32
CA GLY A 67 -25.22 -19.14 10.70
C GLY A 67 -24.06 -19.01 11.68
N VAL A 68 -23.14 -18.05 11.44
CA VAL A 68 -22.00 -17.82 12.34
C VAL A 68 -22.44 -17.21 13.67
N LEU A 69 -23.35 -16.24 13.65
CA LEU A 69 -23.70 -15.43 14.81
C LEU A 69 -24.71 -16.10 15.74
N PHE A 70 -25.64 -16.89 15.21
CA PHE A 70 -26.74 -17.47 16.00
C PHE A 70 -26.71 -19.01 16.08
N ASP A 71 -26.00 -19.67 15.17
CA ASP A 71 -25.88 -21.14 15.12
C ASP A 71 -24.44 -21.61 15.37
N GLY A 72 -23.52 -20.68 15.66
CA GLY A 72 -22.11 -20.96 15.91
C GLY A 72 -21.83 -21.54 17.30
N PRO A 73 -20.63 -22.13 17.51
CA PRO A 73 -20.25 -22.76 18.78
C PRO A 73 -20.23 -21.80 19.97
N ALA A 74 -20.08 -20.49 19.74
CA ALA A 74 -20.11 -19.45 20.77
C ALA A 74 -21.50 -19.28 21.44
N ILE A 75 -22.58 -19.73 20.77
CA ILE A 75 -23.94 -19.72 21.32
C ILE A 75 -24.16 -20.88 22.31
N GLY A 76 -23.38 -21.96 22.19
CA GLY A 76 -23.51 -23.15 23.03
C GLY A 76 -24.83 -23.88 22.81
N SER A 77 -25.49 -24.29 23.90
CA SER A 77 -26.79 -25.00 23.88
C SER A 77 -28.00 -24.06 23.93
N VAL A 78 -27.79 -22.74 23.87
CA VAL A 78 -28.86 -21.75 23.98
C VAL A 78 -29.62 -21.65 22.67
N VAL A 79 -30.93 -21.83 22.70
CA VAL A 79 -31.80 -21.67 21.52
C VAL A 79 -32.16 -20.19 21.36
N VAL A 80 -31.63 -19.55 20.32
CA VAL A 80 -31.89 -18.14 20.02
C VAL A 80 -33.19 -17.99 19.24
N SER A 81 -34.17 -17.29 19.82
CA SER A 81 -35.48 -17.05 19.18
C SER A 81 -35.40 -16.19 17.91
N ASP A 82 -36.30 -16.45 16.96
CA ASP A 82 -36.39 -15.69 15.70
C ASP A 82 -36.61 -14.19 15.92
N ALA A 83 -37.32 -13.83 17.00
CA ALA A 83 -37.53 -12.44 17.38
C ALA A 83 -36.20 -11.73 17.72
N LEU A 84 -35.33 -12.38 18.50
CA LEU A 84 -34.02 -11.84 18.84
C LEU A 84 -33.09 -11.82 17.62
N ARG A 85 -33.08 -12.90 16.82
CA ARG A 85 -32.33 -12.95 15.56
C ARG A 85 -32.69 -11.77 14.67
N LEU A 86 -33.98 -11.52 14.45
CA LEU A 86 -34.45 -10.43 13.59
C LEU A 86 -34.10 -9.05 14.17
N ALA A 87 -34.27 -8.85 15.48
CA ALA A 87 -33.95 -7.59 16.14
C ALA A 87 -32.44 -7.26 16.03
N VAL A 88 -31.58 -8.24 16.30
CA VAL A 88 -30.12 -8.10 16.19
C VAL A 88 -29.70 -7.85 14.74
N MET A 89 -30.23 -8.63 13.79
CA MET A 89 -29.91 -8.47 12.37
C MET A 89 -30.34 -7.12 11.81
N ARG A 90 -31.46 -6.56 12.26
CA ARG A 90 -31.87 -5.19 11.90
C ARG A 90 -30.88 -4.15 12.40
N VAL A 91 -30.36 -4.32 13.61
CA VAL A 91 -29.38 -3.39 14.19
C VAL A 91 -28.07 -3.44 13.42
N ILE A 92 -27.57 -4.65 13.12
CA ILE A 92 -26.28 -4.80 12.45
C ILE A 92 -26.35 -4.40 10.96
N THR A 93 -27.51 -4.53 10.32
CA THR A 93 -27.68 -4.14 8.90
C THR A 93 -28.19 -2.70 8.70
N ALA A 94 -28.53 -1.96 9.77
CA ALA A 94 -29.10 -0.61 9.68
C ALA A 94 -28.14 0.44 9.09
N GLU A 95 -26.84 0.34 9.39
CA GLU A 95 -25.80 1.20 8.84
C GLU A 95 -24.69 0.32 8.23
N PRO A 96 -24.69 0.08 6.91
CA PRO A 96 -23.57 -0.54 6.24
C PRO A 96 -22.35 0.36 6.42
N ARG A 97 -21.46 0.01 7.34
CA ARG A 97 -20.14 0.64 7.42
C ARG A 97 -19.36 0.17 6.20
N GLU A 98 -19.26 1.01 5.18
CA GLU A 98 -18.37 0.77 4.05
C GLU A 98 -16.93 0.67 4.58
N ARG A 99 -16.44 -0.56 4.73
CA ARG A 99 -15.07 -0.83 5.13
C ARG A 99 -14.24 -1.11 3.88
N LYS A 100 -13.00 -0.63 3.87
CA LYS A 100 -12.04 -1.01 2.83
C LYS A 100 -11.86 -2.53 2.80
N PRO A 101 -11.80 -3.13 1.60
CA PRO A 101 -11.63 -4.57 1.47
C PRO A 101 -10.28 -5.03 2.02
N VAL A 102 -10.23 -6.30 2.40
CA VAL A 102 -8.99 -7.01 2.73
C VAL A 102 -8.01 -6.91 1.54
N PRO A 103 -6.69 -6.82 1.77
CA PRO A 103 -5.72 -6.80 0.69
C PRO A 103 -5.79 -8.09 -0.16
N ASN A 104 -5.88 -7.93 -1.48
CA ASN A 104 -5.78 -9.06 -2.40
C ASN A 104 -4.34 -9.60 -2.45
N PRO A 105 -4.15 -10.91 -2.66
CA PRO A 105 -2.83 -11.48 -2.89
C PRO A 105 -2.08 -10.77 -4.04
N LEU A 106 -0.76 -10.69 -3.90
CA LEU A 106 0.13 -10.20 -4.94
C LEU A 106 0.07 -11.14 -6.14
N SER A 107 0.16 -10.57 -7.35
CA SER A 107 0.35 -11.38 -8.55
C SER A 107 1.68 -12.16 -8.45
N PRO A 108 1.78 -13.37 -9.03
CA PRO A 108 3.01 -14.19 -8.97
C PRO A 108 4.26 -13.42 -9.42
N ARG A 109 4.15 -12.65 -10.51
CA ARG A 109 5.25 -11.81 -11.02
C ARG A 109 5.75 -10.79 -10.00
N VAL A 110 4.83 -10.15 -9.26
CA VAL A 110 5.18 -9.16 -8.23
C VAL A 110 5.85 -9.89 -7.05
N ALA A 111 5.26 -10.98 -6.57
CA ALA A 111 5.80 -11.78 -5.48
C ALA A 111 7.22 -12.30 -5.78
N GLU A 112 7.45 -12.85 -6.98
CA GLU A 112 8.76 -13.29 -7.45
C GLU A 112 9.77 -12.13 -7.52
N SER A 113 9.34 -10.98 -8.02
CA SER A 113 10.22 -9.82 -8.18
C SER A 113 10.62 -9.17 -6.84
N LEU A 114 9.79 -9.31 -5.80
CA LEU A 114 10.12 -8.86 -4.44
C LEU A 114 11.19 -9.74 -3.78
N GLY A 115 11.22 -11.04 -4.08
CA GLY A 115 12.15 -11.98 -3.45
C GLY A 115 11.99 -12.02 -1.92
N LEU A 116 13.11 -12.10 -1.20
CA LEU A 116 13.14 -11.91 0.25
C LEU A 116 13.13 -10.40 0.56
N TYR A 117 12.30 -9.99 1.51
CA TYR A 117 12.12 -8.58 1.84
C TYR A 117 11.93 -8.33 3.33
N VAL A 118 12.25 -7.10 3.76
CA VAL A 118 11.89 -6.55 5.06
C VAL A 118 10.73 -5.59 4.84
N TYR A 119 9.70 -5.68 5.68
CA TYR A 119 8.51 -4.85 5.57
C TYR A 119 8.06 -4.27 6.90
N ALA A 120 7.26 -3.20 6.82
CA ALA A 120 6.62 -2.54 7.92
C ALA A 120 5.11 -2.42 7.70
N LEU A 121 4.34 -2.57 8.76
CA LEU A 121 2.93 -2.19 8.81
C LEU A 121 2.81 -0.86 9.55
N ARG A 122 2.11 0.08 8.92
CA ARG A 122 1.94 1.44 9.42
C ARG A 122 0.47 1.77 9.59
N ASP A 123 0.17 2.45 10.68
CA ASP A 123 -1.16 2.97 10.97
C ASP A 123 -1.32 4.31 10.26
N PRO A 124 -2.23 4.44 9.28
CA PRO A 124 -2.37 5.68 8.53
C PRO A 124 -2.94 6.84 9.37
N ARG A 125 -3.54 6.55 10.54
CA ARG A 125 -4.20 7.55 11.39
C ARG A 125 -3.20 8.44 12.12
N ASP A 126 -2.09 7.84 12.56
CA ASP A 126 -1.04 8.51 13.34
C ASP A 126 0.36 8.36 12.71
N GLN A 127 0.45 7.74 11.52
CA GLN A 127 1.68 7.52 10.77
C GLN A 127 2.71 6.61 11.50
N SER A 128 2.32 5.95 12.59
CA SER A 128 3.23 5.09 13.37
C SER A 128 3.44 3.73 12.73
N ILE A 129 4.68 3.26 12.74
CA ILE A 129 5.03 1.87 12.40
C ILE A 129 4.79 1.03 13.64
N PHE A 130 3.89 0.05 13.56
CA PHE A 130 3.53 -0.81 14.70
C PHE A 130 4.02 -2.26 14.57
N TYR A 131 4.50 -2.64 13.39
CA TYR A 131 5.09 -3.95 13.13
C TYR A 131 6.16 -3.86 12.05
N VAL A 132 7.26 -4.61 12.22
CA VAL A 132 8.30 -4.82 11.21
C VAL A 132 8.60 -6.31 11.17
N GLY A 133 8.72 -6.87 9.98
CA GLY A 133 8.98 -8.29 9.80
C GLY A 133 9.76 -8.61 8.53
N VAL A 134 10.12 -9.88 8.40
CA VAL A 134 10.72 -10.45 7.19
C VAL A 134 9.64 -11.22 6.44
N GLY A 135 9.60 -11.07 5.12
CA GLY A 135 8.59 -11.69 4.30
C GLY A 135 9.09 -12.17 2.95
N ARG A 136 8.29 -13.05 2.38
CA ARG A 136 8.36 -13.52 0.99
C ARG A 136 6.92 -13.70 0.49
N GLY A 137 6.71 -13.50 -0.80
CA GLY A 137 5.38 -13.59 -1.41
C GLY A 137 4.36 -12.71 -0.67
N ASN A 138 3.25 -13.30 -0.23
CA ASN A 138 2.14 -12.58 0.41
C ASN A 138 2.28 -12.39 1.93
N LYS A 139 3.43 -12.74 2.54
CA LYS A 139 3.62 -12.67 4.00
C LYS A 139 3.26 -11.30 4.59
N ILE A 140 3.51 -10.21 3.86
CA ILE A 140 3.14 -8.85 4.23
C ILE A 140 1.65 -8.65 4.55
N TYR A 141 0.75 -9.45 3.99
CA TYR A 141 -0.70 -9.38 4.22
C TYR A 141 -1.20 -10.37 5.27
N SER A 142 -0.35 -11.23 5.81
CA SER A 142 -0.77 -12.32 6.70
C SER A 142 -1.49 -11.82 7.96
N LEU A 143 -0.98 -10.76 8.60
CA LEU A 143 -1.62 -10.18 9.79
C LEU A 143 -2.98 -9.54 9.48
N ASP A 144 -3.15 -8.94 8.29
CA ASP A 144 -4.45 -8.45 7.83
C ASP A 144 -5.44 -9.60 7.63
N TRP A 145 -5.02 -10.68 6.96
CA TRP A 145 -5.87 -11.85 6.73
C TRP A 145 -6.29 -12.51 8.03
N ASP A 146 -5.38 -12.61 9.00
CA ASP A 146 -5.67 -13.09 10.36
C ASP A 146 -6.66 -12.18 11.10
N ALA A 147 -6.41 -10.87 11.09
CA ALA A 147 -7.22 -9.92 11.82
C ALA A 147 -8.67 -9.84 11.30
N LEU A 148 -8.85 -10.03 10.00
CA LEU A 148 -10.11 -9.86 9.29
C LEU A 148 -10.88 -11.18 9.07
N GLY A 149 -10.32 -12.31 9.54
CA GLY A 149 -10.99 -13.61 9.55
C GLY A 149 -10.91 -14.38 8.23
N GLU A 150 -9.93 -14.06 7.38
CA GLU A 150 -9.62 -14.77 6.13
C GLU A 150 -8.47 -15.80 6.32
N ALA A 151 -7.94 -15.91 7.54
CA ALA A 151 -6.93 -16.91 7.92
C ALA A 151 -7.36 -18.32 7.49
N GLY A 152 -6.52 -18.97 6.68
CA GLY A 152 -6.75 -20.34 6.18
C GLY A 152 -7.42 -20.44 4.81
N THR A 153 -7.76 -19.31 4.16
CA THR A 153 -8.18 -19.28 2.74
C THR A 153 -7.07 -18.82 1.80
N LEU A 154 -6.09 -18.07 2.32
CA LEU A 154 -5.00 -17.47 1.56
C LEU A 154 -3.65 -17.81 2.21
N ASP A 155 -2.73 -18.34 1.40
CA ASP A 155 -1.43 -18.82 1.86
C ASP A 155 -0.43 -17.66 2.00
N GLY A 156 0.07 -17.47 3.23
CA GLY A 156 1.26 -16.67 3.52
C GLY A 156 2.47 -17.58 3.72
N GLU A 157 3.60 -17.28 3.06
CA GLU A 157 4.82 -18.08 3.22
C GLU A 157 5.41 -17.94 4.64
N GLY A 158 5.77 -19.06 5.26
CA GLY A 158 6.43 -19.10 6.56
C GLY A 158 7.89 -18.66 6.48
N VAL A 159 8.14 -17.36 6.65
CA VAL A 159 9.49 -16.77 6.72
C VAL A 159 9.60 -15.93 7.99
N GLY A 160 10.76 -16.03 8.67
CA GLY A 160 11.05 -15.35 9.93
C GLY A 160 10.80 -16.23 11.16
N ASP A 161 11.13 -15.68 12.33
CA ASP A 161 10.86 -16.33 13.61
C ASP A 161 9.35 -16.37 13.90
N THR A 162 8.92 -17.38 14.65
CA THR A 162 7.54 -17.46 15.12
C THR A 162 7.27 -16.36 16.14
N ASP A 163 6.23 -15.57 15.89
CA ASP A 163 5.78 -14.53 16.81
C ASP A 163 5.36 -15.12 18.17
N ARG A 164 5.62 -14.39 19.26
CA ARG A 164 5.03 -14.72 20.57
C ARG A 164 3.53 -14.41 20.54
N ASP A 165 2.71 -15.33 21.05
CA ASP A 165 1.25 -15.26 20.97
C ASP A 165 0.65 -13.95 21.49
N GLU A 166 1.14 -13.43 22.62
CA GLU A 166 0.66 -12.19 23.23
C GLU A 166 0.92 -10.95 22.35
N THR A 167 2.11 -10.85 21.75
CA THR A 167 2.46 -9.73 20.87
C THR A 167 1.64 -9.77 19.58
N ARG A 168 1.40 -10.96 19.04
CA ARG A 168 0.60 -11.16 17.84
C ARG A 168 -0.85 -10.71 18.05
N ALA A 169 -1.44 -11.02 19.21
CA ALA A 169 -2.78 -10.56 19.56
C ALA A 169 -2.89 -9.03 19.58
N ALA A 170 -1.88 -8.32 20.11
CA ALA A 170 -1.86 -6.85 20.13
C ALA A 170 -1.79 -6.25 18.71
N TRP A 171 -0.98 -6.83 17.82
CA TRP A 171 -0.91 -6.37 16.41
C TRP A 171 -2.23 -6.60 15.68
N ILE A 172 -2.84 -7.78 15.85
CA ILE A 172 -4.15 -8.12 15.28
C ILE A 172 -5.22 -7.12 15.75
N GLN A 173 -5.24 -6.81 17.05
CA GLN A 173 -6.19 -5.83 17.59
C GLN A 173 -5.98 -4.45 16.97
N ARG A 174 -4.72 -3.99 16.85
CA ARG A 174 -4.44 -2.70 16.21
C ARG A 174 -4.91 -2.64 14.76
N ILE A 175 -4.77 -3.73 13.99
CA ILE A 175 -5.29 -3.82 12.63
C ILE A 175 -6.82 -3.70 12.63
N ARG A 176 -7.51 -4.39 13.54
CA ARG A 176 -8.98 -4.28 13.67
C ARG A 176 -9.40 -2.83 13.94
N ASP A 177 -8.72 -2.15 14.87
CA ASP A 177 -9.00 -0.76 15.21
C ASP A 177 -8.82 0.20 14.01
N ILE A 178 -7.74 0.03 13.23
CA ILE A 178 -7.46 0.85 12.03
C ILE A 178 -8.63 0.80 11.06
N TYR A 179 -9.07 -0.40 10.77
CA TYR A 179 -10.11 -0.59 9.80
C TYR A 179 -11.53 -0.33 10.36
N ALA A 180 -11.75 -0.51 11.67
CA ALA A 180 -12.98 -0.09 12.34
C ALA A 180 -13.17 1.43 12.23
N ALA A 181 -12.07 2.19 12.17
CA ALA A 181 -12.06 3.61 11.89
C ALA A 181 -12.21 3.96 10.39
N GLY A 182 -12.45 2.99 9.50
CA GLY A 182 -12.64 3.19 8.06
C GLY A 182 -11.35 3.27 7.23
N TYR A 183 -10.19 3.00 7.84
CA TYR A 183 -8.91 3.00 7.14
C TYR A 183 -8.49 1.59 6.70
N SER A 184 -7.32 1.49 6.07
CA SER A 184 -6.63 0.23 5.76
C SER A 184 -5.20 0.36 6.25
N VAL A 185 -4.57 -0.74 6.66
CA VAL A 185 -3.15 -0.73 7.02
C VAL A 185 -2.30 -0.29 5.83
N ASP A 186 -1.29 0.54 6.07
CA ASP A 186 -0.28 0.87 5.07
C ASP A 186 0.80 -0.22 5.06
N HIS A 187 0.90 -0.96 3.97
CA HIS A 187 1.93 -1.98 3.76
C HIS A 187 3.14 -1.39 3.05
N ILE A 188 4.28 -1.37 3.73
CA ILE A 188 5.50 -0.74 3.23
C ILE A 188 6.60 -1.79 3.18
N VAL A 189 7.24 -1.92 2.02
CA VAL A 189 8.44 -2.72 1.86
C VAL A 189 9.63 -1.80 2.11
N LEU A 190 10.40 -2.09 3.15
CA LEU A 190 11.58 -1.32 3.52
C LEU A 190 12.74 -1.67 2.60
N ARG A 191 13.00 -2.95 2.36
CA ARG A 191 13.99 -3.45 1.39
C ARG A 191 13.48 -4.74 0.78
N HIS A 192 13.80 -4.98 -0.50
CA HIS A 192 13.43 -6.19 -1.23
C HIS A 192 14.60 -6.72 -2.05
N ARG A 193 14.45 -7.91 -2.62
CA ARG A 193 15.51 -8.62 -3.37
C ARG A 193 16.76 -8.78 -2.53
N ILE A 194 16.56 -9.07 -1.24
CA ILE A 194 17.65 -9.31 -0.30
C ILE A 194 18.26 -10.67 -0.67
N ASP A 195 19.47 -10.61 -1.22
CA ASP A 195 20.29 -11.77 -1.55
C ASP A 195 21.40 -11.95 -0.52
N VAL A 196 22.16 -13.04 -0.64
CA VAL A 196 23.29 -13.33 0.25
C VAL A 196 24.31 -12.20 0.17
N ALA A 197 24.70 -11.67 1.33
CA ALA A 197 25.71 -10.62 1.43
C ALA A 197 27.03 -11.06 0.78
N HIS A 198 27.62 -10.17 -0.03
CA HIS A 198 28.90 -10.42 -0.67
C HIS A 198 30.06 -10.16 0.29
N ASP A 199 29.93 -9.16 1.16
CA ASP A 199 30.85 -8.82 2.24
C ASP A 199 30.13 -8.05 3.37
N ALA A 200 30.80 -7.94 4.53
CA ALA A 200 30.25 -7.33 5.74
C ALA A 200 30.04 -5.81 5.65
N ASP A 201 30.88 -5.11 4.87
CA ASP A 201 30.76 -3.65 4.72
C ASP A 201 29.54 -3.30 3.86
N ALA A 202 29.28 -4.08 2.81
CA ALA A 202 28.08 -3.97 1.99
C ALA A 202 26.82 -4.25 2.81
N GLU A 203 26.84 -5.29 3.65
CA GLU A 203 25.72 -5.62 4.54
C GLU A 203 25.42 -4.51 5.55
N ALA A 204 26.46 -3.95 6.19
CA ALA A 204 26.31 -2.84 7.14
C ALA A 204 25.72 -1.57 6.48
N LYS A 205 26.07 -1.32 5.22
CA LYS A 205 25.47 -0.21 4.43
C LYS A 205 24.00 -0.46 4.16
N GLU A 206 23.61 -1.69 3.82
CA GLU A 206 22.19 -2.03 3.63
C GLU A 206 21.38 -1.86 4.91
N PHE A 207 21.91 -2.28 6.08
CA PHE A 207 21.23 -1.99 7.36
C PHE A 207 21.08 -0.51 7.63
N THR A 208 22.12 0.28 7.35
CA THR A 208 22.08 1.74 7.50
C THR A 208 20.98 2.34 6.61
N HIS A 209 20.90 1.89 5.36
CA HIS A 209 19.88 2.29 4.41
C HIS A 209 18.45 1.93 4.87
N VAL A 210 18.23 0.71 5.38
CA VAL A 210 16.94 0.29 5.96
C VAL A 210 16.51 1.21 7.10
N VAL A 211 17.43 1.50 8.03
CA VAL A 211 17.14 2.33 9.21
C VAL A 211 16.82 3.76 8.79
N ILE A 212 17.60 4.34 7.89
CA ILE A 212 17.36 5.70 7.37
C ILE A 212 15.99 5.79 6.71
N ASP A 213 15.64 4.83 5.87
CA ASP A 213 14.34 4.84 5.19
C ASP A 213 13.17 4.61 6.14
N ALA A 214 13.30 3.73 7.13
CA ALA A 214 12.29 3.54 8.16
C ALA A 214 12.05 4.84 8.96
N LEU A 215 13.13 5.54 9.33
CA LEU A 215 13.03 6.84 10.02
C LEU A 215 12.45 7.94 9.11
N ARG A 216 12.75 7.89 7.80
CA ARG A 216 12.15 8.80 6.81
C ARG A 216 10.63 8.70 6.78
N LEU A 217 10.06 7.50 6.95
CA LEU A 217 8.61 7.28 7.00
C LEU A 217 7.95 7.86 8.26
N LEU A 218 8.72 8.07 9.32
CA LEU A 218 8.27 8.65 10.59
C LEU A 218 8.55 10.15 10.70
N GLU A 219 9.25 10.74 9.73
CA GLU A 219 9.56 12.17 9.72
C GLU A 219 8.32 12.99 9.35
N HIS A 220 7.94 13.89 10.26
CA HIS A 220 6.78 14.76 10.10
C HIS A 220 7.14 16.09 9.42
N HIS A 221 8.43 16.45 9.42
CA HIS A 221 8.94 17.70 8.88
C HIS A 221 10.02 17.45 7.83
N PRO A 222 9.64 17.01 6.61
CA PRO A 222 10.59 16.62 5.57
C PRO A 222 11.50 17.78 5.10
N ASP A 223 11.04 19.03 5.22
CA ASP A 223 11.82 20.21 4.85
C ASP A 223 12.88 20.59 5.90
N HIS A 224 12.71 20.12 7.14
CA HIS A 224 13.60 20.39 8.27
C HIS A 224 13.80 19.12 9.11
N PRO A 225 14.42 18.08 8.53
CA PRO A 225 14.53 16.79 9.21
C PRO A 225 15.49 16.87 10.40
N VAL A 226 15.14 16.19 11.49
CA VAL A 226 16.03 16.08 12.66
C VAL A 226 17.26 15.24 12.31
N LEU A 227 17.05 14.15 11.58
CA LEU A 227 18.11 13.31 11.07
C LEU A 227 18.65 13.90 9.75
N THR A 228 19.87 14.43 9.77
CA THR A 228 20.49 15.08 8.61
C THR A 228 20.69 14.13 7.43
N ASN A 229 20.78 12.82 7.65
CA ASN A 229 20.79 11.81 6.58
C ASN A 229 19.50 11.77 5.74
N LEU A 230 18.42 12.39 6.22
CA LEU A 230 17.17 12.52 5.46
C LEU A 230 17.23 13.68 4.45
N ALA A 231 18.20 14.58 4.56
CA ALA A 231 18.37 15.67 3.61
C ALA A 231 18.70 15.10 2.22
N GLY A 232 17.90 15.49 1.23
CA GLY A 232 18.03 15.01 -0.15
C GLY A 232 17.33 13.68 -0.43
N GLU A 233 17.49 13.20 -1.66
CA GLU A 233 16.95 11.90 -2.08
C GLU A 233 17.74 10.73 -1.47
N PRO A 234 17.10 9.56 -1.25
CA PRO A 234 17.79 8.34 -0.85
C PRO A 234 18.95 7.99 -1.80
N GLY A 235 20.04 7.43 -1.26
CA GLY A 235 21.21 7.04 -2.05
C GLY A 235 20.94 5.87 -2.99
N ASP A 236 20.16 4.88 -2.55
CA ASP A 236 19.64 3.80 -3.39
C ASP A 236 18.16 4.04 -3.70
N LEU A 237 17.93 4.56 -4.90
CA LEU A 237 16.62 4.93 -5.38
C LEU A 237 15.82 3.73 -5.92
N GLU A 238 16.49 2.62 -6.23
CA GLU A 238 15.82 1.40 -6.71
C GLU A 238 15.28 0.60 -5.53
N ASN A 239 16.03 0.52 -4.44
CA ASN A 239 15.67 -0.28 -3.28
C ASN A 239 15.13 0.53 -2.10
N ARG A 240 14.79 1.82 -2.27
CA ARG A 240 14.23 2.65 -1.18
C ARG A 240 12.94 2.05 -0.60
N ALA A 241 12.55 2.46 0.60
CA ALA A 241 11.25 2.09 1.15
C ALA A 241 10.10 2.59 0.27
N MET A 242 9.17 1.70 -0.07
CA MET A 242 8.04 1.96 -0.97
C MET A 242 6.79 1.21 -0.52
N SER A 243 5.62 1.76 -0.83
CA SER A 243 4.37 1.02 -0.59
C SER A 243 4.28 -0.21 -1.49
N VAL A 244 3.63 -1.26 -1.00
CA VAL A 244 3.38 -2.46 -1.83
C VAL A 244 2.57 -2.11 -3.08
N MET A 245 1.71 -1.10 -3.01
CA MET A 245 0.94 -0.62 -4.15
C MET A 245 1.85 -0.03 -5.24
N GLU A 246 2.83 0.80 -4.86
CA GLU A 246 3.81 1.37 -5.80
C GLU A 246 4.67 0.26 -6.44
N LEU A 247 5.15 -0.69 -5.63
CA LEU A 247 5.91 -1.83 -6.14
C LEU A 247 5.08 -2.70 -7.07
N THR A 248 3.81 -2.94 -6.74
CA THR A 248 2.87 -3.65 -7.61
C THR A 248 2.74 -2.94 -8.95
N ALA A 249 2.52 -1.61 -8.96
CA ALA A 249 2.47 -0.84 -10.19
C ALA A 249 3.76 -0.96 -11.02
N GLN A 250 4.93 -0.92 -10.37
CA GLN A 250 6.23 -1.08 -11.03
C GLN A 250 6.43 -2.48 -11.63
N TYR A 251 6.18 -3.54 -10.86
CA TYR A 251 6.42 -4.92 -11.30
C TYR A 251 5.33 -5.46 -12.24
N SER A 252 4.11 -4.92 -12.18
CA SER A 252 3.05 -5.23 -13.15
C SER A 252 3.26 -4.54 -14.50
N ALA A 253 3.97 -3.40 -14.54
CA ALA A 253 4.25 -2.71 -15.79
C ALA A 253 5.08 -3.55 -16.77
N GLN A 254 4.81 -3.38 -18.06
CA GLN A 254 5.60 -3.98 -19.12
C GLN A 254 6.97 -3.29 -19.19
N PRO A 255 8.08 -4.01 -19.44
CA PRO A 255 9.36 -3.38 -19.70
C PRO A 255 9.26 -2.40 -20.87
N ALA A 256 9.87 -1.23 -20.74
CA ALA A 256 9.93 -0.25 -21.81
C ALA A 256 10.60 -0.86 -23.05
N PRO A 257 10.11 -0.58 -24.27
CA PRO A 257 10.76 -1.03 -25.50
C PRO A 257 12.17 -0.42 -25.63
N ASP A 258 12.89 -0.77 -26.71
CA ASP A 258 14.24 -0.23 -26.93
C ASP A 258 14.23 1.30 -26.90
N LEU A 259 14.98 1.85 -25.94
CA LEU A 259 15.06 3.28 -25.72
C LEU A 259 15.67 3.97 -26.95
N PRO A 260 15.16 5.16 -27.35
CA PRO A 260 15.66 5.87 -28.52
C PRO A 260 17.13 6.26 -28.38
N VAL A 261 17.82 6.29 -29.53
CA VAL A 261 19.19 6.79 -29.70
C VAL A 261 19.23 7.60 -31.01
N PRO A 262 19.54 8.90 -30.98
CA PRO A 262 19.77 9.72 -29.80
C PRO A 262 18.49 9.92 -28.95
N GLY A 263 18.64 10.09 -27.64
CA GLY A 263 17.54 10.37 -26.71
C GLY A 263 18.05 10.74 -25.31
N ALA A 264 17.14 11.18 -24.45
CA ALA A 264 17.41 11.43 -23.05
C ALA A 264 16.31 10.86 -22.16
N LEU A 265 16.66 10.51 -20.93
CA LEU A 265 15.73 10.17 -19.87
C LEU A 265 15.89 11.18 -18.74
N ILE A 266 14.76 11.63 -18.20
CA ILE A 266 14.74 12.52 -17.05
C ILE A 266 13.88 11.93 -15.94
N ARG A 267 14.49 11.80 -14.76
CA ARG A 267 13.80 11.40 -13.54
C ARG A 267 13.15 12.63 -12.92
N VAL A 268 11.83 12.62 -12.83
CA VAL A 268 11.04 13.70 -12.23
C VAL A 268 10.20 13.12 -11.11
N PRO A 269 10.69 13.03 -9.87
CA PRO A 269 9.97 12.37 -8.76
C PRO A 269 8.55 12.93 -8.56
N ALA A 270 8.38 14.24 -8.69
CA ALA A 270 7.08 14.90 -8.58
C ALA A 270 6.05 14.43 -9.62
N ALA A 271 6.48 13.85 -10.75
CA ALA A 271 5.60 13.27 -11.77
C ALA A 271 4.93 11.95 -11.34
N ALA A 272 5.25 11.41 -10.16
CA ALA A 272 4.52 10.31 -9.54
C ALA A 272 3.14 10.73 -8.98
N ARG A 273 2.93 12.03 -8.73
CA ARG A 273 1.71 12.55 -8.14
C ARG A 273 0.49 12.25 -9.02
N ARG A 274 -0.54 11.65 -8.43
CA ARG A 274 -1.82 11.39 -9.12
C ARG A 274 -2.54 12.70 -9.43
N GLY A 275 -3.25 12.73 -10.56
CA GLY A 275 -4.09 13.86 -10.96
C GLY A 275 -3.33 15.07 -11.51
N LEU A 276 -2.05 14.92 -11.86
CA LEU A 276 -1.32 15.94 -12.60
C LEU A 276 -1.98 16.20 -13.96
N THR A 277 -2.18 17.47 -14.27
CA THR A 277 -2.52 17.90 -15.64
C THR A 277 -1.31 17.77 -16.56
N ALA A 278 -1.56 17.72 -17.88
CA ALA A 278 -0.48 17.68 -18.88
C ALA A 278 0.46 18.91 -18.76
N ASP A 279 -0.10 20.09 -18.48
CA ASP A 279 0.65 21.33 -18.33
C ASP A 279 1.54 21.31 -17.08
N GLU A 280 1.04 20.82 -15.94
CA GLU A 280 1.85 20.66 -14.72
C GLU A 280 2.99 19.65 -14.94
N LEU A 281 2.70 18.51 -15.58
CA LEU A 281 3.70 17.49 -15.88
C LEU A 281 4.79 18.05 -16.81
N TYR A 282 4.40 18.80 -17.83
CA TYR A 282 5.33 19.47 -18.72
C TYR A 282 6.17 20.52 -18.00
N ALA A 283 5.57 21.33 -17.13
CA ALA A 283 6.29 22.32 -16.32
C ALA A 283 7.35 21.66 -15.43
N LEU A 284 7.03 20.52 -14.80
CA LEU A 284 7.98 19.73 -14.02
C LEU A 284 9.09 19.12 -14.89
N ALA A 285 8.74 18.61 -16.08
CA ALA A 285 9.68 18.00 -17.00
C ALA A 285 10.72 19.00 -17.53
N ARG A 286 10.35 20.27 -17.69
CA ARG A 286 11.24 21.36 -18.13
C ARG A 286 12.21 21.85 -17.05
N GLY A 287 12.46 21.04 -16.02
CA GLY A 287 13.41 21.32 -14.95
C GLY A 287 14.79 21.76 -15.48
N PRO A 288 15.62 22.35 -14.60
CA PRO A 288 16.98 22.68 -14.98
C PRO A 288 17.79 21.38 -15.05
N TRP A 289 18.21 20.98 -16.27
CA TRP A 289 18.95 19.74 -16.50
C TRP A 289 20.40 20.00 -16.89
N ARG A 290 21.30 19.09 -16.53
CA ARG A 290 22.71 19.11 -16.98
C ARG A 290 22.87 18.61 -18.42
N ALA A 291 22.08 19.16 -19.34
CA ALA A 291 22.11 18.79 -20.75
C ALA A 291 23.37 19.35 -21.45
N GLY A 292 24.33 18.46 -21.70
CA GLY A 292 25.55 18.79 -22.43
C GLY A 292 25.28 19.22 -23.88
N SER A 293 26.24 19.92 -24.50
CA SER A 293 26.13 20.39 -25.89
C SER A 293 25.79 19.28 -26.88
N ALA A 294 26.33 18.08 -26.67
CA ALA A 294 26.08 16.93 -27.54
C ALA A 294 24.61 16.49 -27.56
N ALA A 295 23.88 16.61 -26.45
CA ALA A 295 22.43 16.38 -26.41
C ALA A 295 21.65 17.57 -26.96
N ARG A 296 22.06 18.80 -26.60
CA ARG A 296 21.36 20.02 -27.03
C ARG A 296 21.44 20.29 -28.53
N ASN A 297 22.48 19.79 -29.20
CA ASN A 297 22.67 19.93 -30.64
C ASN A 297 21.88 18.89 -31.46
N VAL A 298 21.17 17.96 -30.81
CA VAL A 298 20.27 17.03 -31.50
C VAL A 298 18.93 17.72 -31.71
N ALA A 299 18.54 17.88 -32.97
CA ALA A 299 17.22 18.40 -33.32
C ALA A 299 16.11 17.46 -32.82
N ASP A 300 15.08 18.03 -32.20
CA ASP A 300 13.90 17.33 -31.71
C ASP A 300 14.22 16.08 -30.88
N LEU A 301 15.22 16.22 -29.98
CA LEU A 301 15.71 15.15 -29.12
C LEU A 301 14.53 14.54 -28.31
N PRO A 302 14.28 13.22 -28.42
CA PRO A 302 13.33 12.55 -27.55
C PRO A 302 13.76 12.62 -26.08
N VAL A 303 12.87 13.11 -25.22
CA VAL A 303 13.05 13.20 -23.76
C VAL A 303 11.96 12.37 -23.09
N ILE A 304 12.36 11.24 -22.52
CA ILE A 304 11.48 10.32 -21.78
C ILE A 304 11.45 10.74 -20.32
N VAL A 305 10.26 11.12 -19.82
CA VAL A 305 10.04 11.53 -18.43
C VAL A 305 9.58 10.33 -17.64
N PHE A 306 10.23 10.02 -16.53
CA PHE A 306 9.84 8.91 -15.68
C PHE A 306 9.85 9.27 -14.19
N ALA A 307 9.00 8.58 -13.44
CA ALA A 307 8.93 8.62 -11.98
C ALA A 307 8.62 7.21 -11.48
N ASP A 308 9.23 6.80 -10.37
CA ASP A 308 9.12 5.43 -9.83
C ASP A 308 9.38 4.37 -10.90
N ASN A 309 10.39 4.57 -11.75
CA ASN A 309 10.72 3.70 -12.88
C ASN A 309 9.60 3.53 -13.93
N ILE A 310 8.51 4.30 -13.88
CA ILE A 310 7.45 4.28 -14.88
C ILE A 310 7.51 5.53 -15.73
N VAL A 311 7.47 5.36 -17.05
CA VAL A 311 7.39 6.49 -17.99
C VAL A 311 6.05 7.20 -17.83
N ARG A 312 6.10 8.52 -17.63
CA ARG A 312 4.95 9.40 -17.41
C ARG A 312 4.58 10.23 -18.63
N ALA A 313 5.57 10.63 -19.43
CA ALA A 313 5.38 11.40 -20.66
C ALA A 313 6.61 11.26 -21.56
N VAL A 314 6.44 11.60 -22.84
CA VAL A 314 7.55 11.72 -23.78
C VAL A 314 7.41 13.03 -24.56
N TYR A 315 8.50 13.80 -24.59
CA TYR A 315 8.57 15.08 -25.30
C TYR A 315 9.64 15.07 -26.38
N ARG A 316 9.51 15.93 -27.38
CA ARG A 316 10.59 16.32 -28.29
C ARG A 316 11.11 17.70 -27.94
N ALA A 317 12.34 17.76 -27.44
CA ALA A 317 13.01 19.01 -27.13
C ALA A 317 13.48 19.69 -28.42
N SER A 318 12.87 20.83 -28.76
CA SER A 318 13.17 21.60 -29.97
C SER A 318 14.15 22.76 -29.71
N SER A 319 14.22 23.24 -28.45
CA SER A 319 15.16 24.29 -28.06
C SER A 319 15.54 24.20 -26.58
N TRP A 320 16.61 24.90 -26.21
CA TRP A 320 17.18 24.88 -24.87
C TRP A 320 17.51 26.30 -24.41
N GLU A 321 17.14 26.61 -23.17
CA GLU A 321 17.42 27.88 -22.49
C GLU A 321 18.33 27.62 -21.29
N SER A 322 19.41 28.40 -21.15
CA SER A 322 20.31 28.29 -20.02
C SER A 322 19.68 28.88 -18.76
N VAL A 323 19.78 28.17 -17.65
CA VAL A 323 19.34 28.60 -16.32
C VAL A 323 20.52 28.49 -15.36
N GLY A 324 20.67 29.46 -14.45
CA GLY A 324 21.74 29.49 -13.45
C GLY A 324 22.94 30.38 -13.81
N ALA A 325 23.90 30.46 -12.89
CA ALA A 325 25.10 31.29 -13.04
C ALA A 325 26.14 30.64 -13.98
N ALA A 326 27.03 31.44 -14.55
CA ALA A 326 28.12 30.94 -15.40
C ALA A 326 29.03 29.98 -14.61
N GLY A 327 29.21 28.76 -15.13
CA GLY A 327 29.99 27.68 -14.48
C GLY A 327 29.13 26.55 -13.88
N GLU A 328 27.86 26.83 -13.56
CA GLU A 328 26.85 25.85 -13.08
C GLU A 328 25.61 25.86 -13.98
N GLN A 329 25.81 26.06 -15.28
CA GLN A 329 24.70 26.20 -16.23
C GLN A 329 23.92 24.89 -16.37
N GLU A 330 22.65 24.97 -16.01
CA GLU A 330 21.64 23.97 -16.29
C GLU A 330 20.77 24.45 -17.46
N TRP A 331 19.97 23.57 -18.01
CA TRP A 331 19.26 23.81 -19.26
C TRP A 331 17.83 23.36 -19.14
N ARG A 332 16.92 24.28 -19.47
CA ARG A 332 15.50 24.03 -19.63
C ARG A 332 15.21 23.79 -21.10
N PHE A 333 14.57 22.68 -21.43
CA PHE A 333 14.09 22.48 -22.79
C PHE A 333 12.75 23.17 -23.02
N THR A 334 12.47 23.50 -24.28
CA THR A 334 11.13 23.78 -24.79
C THR A 334 10.85 22.78 -25.90
N GLY A 335 9.65 22.23 -25.92
CA GLY A 335 9.28 21.13 -26.79
C GLY A 335 7.79 20.84 -26.80
N ALA A 336 7.38 19.82 -27.53
CA ALA A 336 6.01 19.33 -27.57
C ALA A 336 5.96 17.84 -27.21
N VAL A 337 4.77 17.35 -26.85
CA VAL A 337 4.52 15.91 -26.67
C VAL A 337 4.88 15.15 -27.95
N ASP A 338 5.43 13.95 -27.80
CA ASP A 338 5.61 12.98 -28.89
C ASP A 338 4.52 11.91 -28.82
N PRO A 339 3.43 12.00 -29.60
CA PRO A 339 2.32 11.04 -29.49
C PRO A 339 2.73 9.60 -29.86
N GLU A 340 3.69 9.43 -30.76
CA GLU A 340 4.13 8.11 -31.21
C GLU A 340 4.93 7.41 -30.13
N LEU A 341 5.89 8.12 -29.53
CA LEU A 341 6.67 7.58 -28.43
C LEU A 341 5.83 7.47 -27.15
N GLU A 342 4.91 8.40 -26.89
CA GLU A 342 4.01 8.27 -25.73
C GLU A 342 3.18 6.99 -25.79
N ALA A 343 2.58 6.69 -26.94
CA ALA A 343 1.80 5.47 -27.14
C ALA A 343 2.61 4.19 -26.88
N ARG A 344 3.93 4.24 -27.08
CA ARG A 344 4.84 3.10 -26.91
C ARG A 344 5.44 3.00 -25.52
N PHE A 345 5.67 4.12 -24.84
CA PHE A 345 6.46 4.17 -23.62
C PHE A 345 5.65 4.49 -22.38
N VAL A 346 4.61 5.33 -22.43
CA VAL A 346 3.88 5.73 -21.21
C VAL A 346 3.28 4.51 -20.51
N GLY A 347 3.47 4.43 -19.20
CA GLY A 347 3.04 3.29 -18.38
C GLY A 347 3.97 2.07 -18.42
N THR A 348 4.99 2.07 -19.28
CA THR A 348 6.03 1.04 -19.27
C THR A 348 7.10 1.33 -18.23
N ARG A 349 7.80 0.29 -17.81
CA ARG A 349 8.87 0.36 -16.81
C ARG A 349 10.23 0.55 -17.46
N VAL A 350 10.96 1.56 -17.01
CA VAL A 350 12.35 1.81 -17.35
C VAL A 350 13.25 1.57 -16.13
N THR A 351 14.37 0.89 -16.33
CA THR A 351 15.33 0.53 -15.28
C THR A 351 16.75 0.94 -15.69
N PRO A 352 17.68 1.11 -14.73
CA PRO A 352 19.05 1.55 -15.03
C PRO A 352 19.75 0.67 -16.07
N ASP A 353 19.60 -0.65 -15.96
CA ASP A 353 20.22 -1.64 -16.86
C ASP A 353 19.75 -1.46 -18.32
N ARG A 354 18.46 -1.16 -18.54
CA ARG A 354 17.92 -0.86 -19.88
C ARG A 354 18.48 0.43 -20.46
N ALA A 355 18.82 1.40 -19.61
CA ALA A 355 19.53 2.61 -20.00
C ALA A 355 21.05 2.40 -20.15
N GLY A 356 21.58 1.21 -19.83
CA GLY A 356 23.01 0.91 -19.84
C GLY A 356 23.77 1.41 -18.61
N LEU A 357 23.07 1.59 -17.49
CA LEU A 357 23.59 2.10 -16.22
C LEU A 357 23.55 1.00 -15.14
N LYS A 358 24.41 1.14 -14.12
CA LYS A 358 24.35 0.31 -12.90
C LYS A 358 23.28 0.80 -11.93
N ALA A 359 23.09 2.12 -11.83
CA ALA A 359 22.11 2.76 -10.97
C ALA A 359 21.70 4.11 -11.59
N TRP A 360 20.56 4.66 -11.16
CA TRP A 360 20.14 5.98 -11.60
C TRP A 360 21.04 7.08 -11.00
N PRO A 361 21.45 8.08 -11.79
CA PRO A 361 22.18 9.21 -11.25
C PRO A 361 21.28 10.09 -10.37
N ALA A 362 21.80 10.58 -9.24
CA ALA A 362 21.06 11.43 -8.31
C ALA A 362 20.52 12.73 -8.95
N HIS A 363 21.18 13.25 -9.98
CA HIS A 363 20.75 14.46 -10.71
C HIS A 363 19.69 14.19 -11.78
N GLY A 364 19.25 12.94 -11.95
CA GLY A 364 18.09 12.55 -12.76
C GLY A 364 18.23 12.64 -14.28
N TRP A 365 19.29 13.26 -14.83
CA TRP A 365 19.54 13.38 -16.26
C TRP A 365 20.37 12.20 -16.81
N VAL A 366 19.86 11.54 -17.84
CA VAL A 366 20.56 10.46 -18.56
C VAL A 366 20.52 10.72 -20.06
N GLN A 367 21.68 10.91 -20.67
CA GLN A 367 21.81 11.08 -22.12
C GLN A 367 22.16 9.75 -22.82
N ARG A 368 21.54 9.49 -23.96
CA ARG A 368 21.80 8.32 -24.82
C ARG A 368 22.05 8.78 -26.24
N LEU A 369 23.32 9.04 -26.58
CA LEU A 369 23.70 9.57 -27.90
C LEU A 369 24.19 8.50 -28.87
N THR A 370 24.64 7.34 -28.36
CA THR A 370 25.15 6.23 -29.16
C THR A 370 24.71 4.88 -28.58
N LEU A 371 24.64 3.85 -29.42
CA LEU A 371 24.39 2.46 -28.99
C LEU A 371 25.57 1.83 -28.25
N ALA A 372 26.76 2.44 -28.33
CA ALA A 372 27.94 1.99 -27.60
C ALA A 372 27.69 2.12 -26.09
N ARG A 373 27.69 0.98 -25.38
CA ARG A 373 27.70 0.96 -23.91
C ARG A 373 28.99 1.65 -23.46
N PRO A 374 28.95 2.64 -22.54
CA PRO A 374 30.17 3.19 -22.00
C PRO A 374 30.96 2.05 -21.34
N HIS A 375 32.14 1.74 -21.88
CA HIS A 375 33.04 0.76 -21.28
C HIS A 375 33.32 1.20 -19.84
N GLY A 376 33.14 0.27 -18.90
CA GLY A 376 33.42 0.51 -17.49
C GLY A 376 34.83 1.09 -17.32
N ARG A 377 34.89 2.27 -16.71
CA ARG A 377 36.08 2.72 -16.00
C ARG A 377 35.88 2.43 -14.53
#